data_AF-A0A950GAG1-F1
#
_entry.id   AF-A0A950GAG1-F1
#
_cell.length_a   1.000
_cell.length_b   1.000
_cell.length_c   1.000
_cell.angle_alpha   90.00
_cell.angle_beta   90.00
_cell.angle_gamma   90.00
#
_symmetry.space_group_name_H-M   'P 1'
#
loop_
_entity.id
_entity.type
_entity.pdbx_description
1 polymer ?
#
loop_
_entity_poly.entity_id
_entity_poly.type
_entity_poly.pdbx_seq_one_letter_code
_entity_poly.pdbx_strand_id
1 'polypeptide(L)'
;MPPAADETGRAGTAPSPTRTAVILPWERASRPPNNSEPAPADQTRAAEARLAEAIGLASSIGLVVVHSAILPLRERRPATLLGEGQVAAQGQLIAAQQATLVIMDTALSPVQQRNLERAWSYKVI
;
A
#
# COMPACT_ATOMS: atom_id res chain seq x y z
N MET A 1 -51.97 -16.43 30.52
CA MET A 1 -51.22 -15.95 29.34
C MET A 1 -49.77 -15.79 29.73
N PRO A 2 -48.81 -16.42 29.06
CA PRO A 2 -47.42 -15.95 29.11
C PRO A 2 -47.27 -14.67 28.26
N PRO A 3 -46.42 -13.69 28.66
CA PRO A 3 -46.06 -12.58 27.79
C PRO A 3 -45.08 -13.03 26.69
N ALA A 4 -45.16 -12.31 25.57
CA ALA A 4 -44.55 -12.59 24.28
C ALA A 4 -43.01 -12.61 24.30
N ALA A 5 -42.46 -13.44 23.40
CA ALA A 5 -41.05 -13.48 23.06
C ALA A 5 -40.58 -12.12 22.51
N ASP A 6 -39.50 -11.61 23.09
CA ASP A 6 -38.74 -10.48 22.55
C ASP A 6 -37.78 -11.03 21.49
N GLU A 7 -38.23 -11.06 20.23
CA GLU A 7 -37.40 -11.29 19.07
C GLU A 7 -36.66 -10.00 18.71
N THR A 8 -35.68 -9.60 19.54
CA THR A 8 -34.77 -8.52 19.16
C THR A 8 -33.83 -9.03 18.07
N GLY A 9 -34.16 -8.71 16.82
CA GLY A 9 -33.40 -9.05 15.63
C GLY A 9 -31.93 -8.67 15.73
N ARG A 10 -31.03 -9.62 15.45
CA ARG A 10 -29.61 -9.35 15.22
C ARG A 10 -29.48 -8.42 14.01
N ALA A 11 -29.13 -7.16 14.26
CA ALA A 11 -28.60 -6.29 13.22
C ALA A 11 -27.32 -6.93 12.65
N GLY A 12 -27.37 -7.41 11.41
CA GLY A 12 -26.18 -7.86 10.70
C GLY A 12 -25.21 -6.69 10.59
N THR A 13 -24.07 -6.78 11.27
CA THR A 13 -22.96 -5.84 11.06
C THR A 13 -22.54 -5.94 9.60
N ALA A 14 -22.69 -4.83 8.85
CA ALA A 14 -22.11 -4.73 7.52
C ALA A 14 -20.59 -4.93 7.63
N PRO A 15 -19.94 -5.63 6.67
CA PRO A 15 -18.50 -5.86 6.73
C PRO A 15 -17.77 -4.53 6.84
N SER A 16 -16.84 -4.42 7.79
CA SER A 16 -16.04 -3.21 7.99
C SER A 16 -15.20 -2.96 6.73
N PRO A 17 -15.12 -1.71 6.24
CA PRO A 17 -14.34 -1.42 5.04
C PRO A 17 -12.86 -1.72 5.26
N THR A 18 -12.24 -2.37 4.26
CA THR A 18 -10.83 -2.75 4.32
C THR A 18 -9.94 -1.50 4.32
N ARG A 19 -9.20 -1.31 5.41
CA ARG A 19 -8.23 -0.22 5.56
C ARG A 19 -6.94 -0.60 4.87
N THR A 20 -6.48 0.24 3.95
CA THR A 20 -5.42 -0.11 3.01
C THR A 20 -4.29 0.91 3.03
N ALA A 21 -3.05 0.42 2.98
CA ALA A 21 -1.88 1.21 2.67
C ALA A 21 -1.53 1.06 1.18
N VAL A 22 -1.20 2.13 0.48
CA VAL A 22 -0.75 2.11 -0.92
C VAL A 22 0.69 2.57 -1.02
N ILE A 23 1.59 1.70 -1.46
CA ILE A 23 3.01 1.96 -1.52
C ILE A 23 3.45 1.93 -2.98
N LEU A 24 4.15 2.97 -3.41
CA LEU A 24 4.77 3.07 -4.73
C LEU A 24 6.29 2.95 -4.60
N PRO A 25 6.89 1.78 -4.88
CA PRO A 25 8.33 1.67 -5.06
C PRO A 25 8.73 2.38 -6.36
N TRP A 26 9.57 3.41 -6.25
CA TRP A 26 9.89 4.29 -7.36
C TRP A 26 11.37 4.26 -7.70
N GLU A 27 11.70 3.91 -8.94
CA GLU A 27 13.05 4.02 -9.47
C GLU A 27 13.27 5.40 -10.06
N ARG A 28 14.26 6.10 -9.54
CA ARG A 28 14.73 7.32 -10.19
C ARG A 28 15.55 6.91 -11.40
N ALA A 29 15.33 7.57 -12.54
CA ALA A 29 16.16 7.35 -13.72
C ALA A 29 17.65 7.51 -13.36
N SER A 30 18.43 6.46 -13.59
CA SER A 30 19.88 6.50 -13.43
C SER A 30 20.48 7.06 -14.72
N ARG A 31 20.81 8.35 -14.69
CA ARG A 31 21.37 9.18 -15.77
C ARG A 31 22.21 8.46 -16.85
N PRO A 32 21.79 8.55 -18.13
CA PRO A 32 22.68 8.67 -19.28
C PRO A 32 22.83 10.14 -19.75
N PRO A 33 23.85 10.50 -20.57
CA PRO A 33 24.29 11.89 -20.75
C PRO A 33 23.56 12.73 -21.82
N ASN A 34 22.30 12.46 -22.19
CA ASN A 34 21.61 13.23 -23.25
C ASN A 34 20.42 14.08 -22.76
N ASN A 35 20.28 15.27 -23.36
CA ASN A 35 19.39 16.38 -22.98
C ASN A 35 17.87 16.13 -23.21
N SER A 36 17.41 14.89 -23.22
CA SER A 36 16.00 14.56 -23.52
C SER A 36 15.18 14.13 -22.30
N GLU A 37 15.76 14.12 -21.09
CA GLU A 37 15.03 13.74 -19.88
C GLU A 37 14.32 14.92 -19.19
N PRO A 38 13.16 14.66 -18.58
CA PRO A 38 12.40 15.65 -17.82
C PRO A 38 13.15 16.06 -16.54
N ALA A 39 12.97 17.32 -16.11
CA ALA A 39 13.68 17.87 -14.96
C ALA A 39 13.38 17.05 -13.67
N PRO A 40 14.25 17.07 -12.64
CA PRO A 40 14.00 16.33 -11.39
C PRO A 40 12.64 16.63 -10.73
N ALA A 41 12.15 17.86 -10.89
CA ALA A 41 10.82 18.27 -10.46
C ALA A 41 9.70 17.54 -11.23
N ASP A 42 9.87 17.34 -12.54
CA ASP A 42 8.93 16.63 -13.39
C ASP A 42 8.87 15.14 -13.04
N GLN A 43 10.02 14.53 -12.75
CA GLN A 43 10.10 13.14 -12.30
C GLN A 43 9.38 12.91 -10.97
N THR A 44 9.53 13.84 -10.03
CA THR A 44 8.81 13.79 -8.74
C THR A 44 7.30 13.93 -8.94
N ARG A 45 6.87 14.90 -9.76
CA ARG A 45 5.45 15.07 -10.12
C ARG A 45 4.87 13.84 -10.81
N ALA A 46 5.65 13.17 -11.67
CA ALA A 46 5.22 11.93 -12.31
C ALA A 46 5.00 10.80 -11.29
N ALA A 47 5.88 10.67 -10.29
CA ALA A 47 5.73 9.69 -9.22
C ALA A 47 4.50 10.00 -8.35
N GLU A 48 4.27 11.27 -8.02
CA GLU A 48 3.07 11.72 -7.29
C GLU A 48 1.79 11.43 -8.06
N ALA A 49 1.76 11.72 -9.37
CA ALA A 49 0.62 11.42 -10.22
C ALA A 49 0.32 9.91 -10.28
N ARG A 50 1.36 9.08 -10.40
CA ARG A 50 1.23 7.62 -10.37
C ARG A 50 0.69 7.10 -9.04
N LEU A 51 1.19 7.63 -7.91
CA LEU A 51 0.65 7.28 -6.59
C LEU A 51 -0.82 7.69 -6.48
N ALA A 52 -1.18 8.89 -6.95
CA ALA A 52 -2.56 9.39 -6.92
C ALA A 52 -3.50 8.49 -7.74
N GLU A 53 -3.06 8.01 -8.90
CA GLU A 53 -3.80 7.03 -9.70
C GLU A 53 -4.02 5.71 -8.93
N ALA A 54 -2.96 5.14 -8.35
CA ALA A 54 -3.07 3.90 -7.55
C ALA A 54 -4.03 4.05 -6.36
N ILE A 55 -4.02 5.20 -5.69
CA ILE A 55 -4.98 5.53 -4.62
C ILE A 55 -6.40 5.57 -5.18
N GLY A 56 -6.62 6.26 -6.31
CA GLY A 56 -7.93 6.36 -6.97
C GLY A 56 -8.48 4.99 -7.36
N LEU A 57 -7.63 4.11 -7.91
CA LEU A 57 -8.00 2.74 -8.25
C LEU A 57 -8.39 1.93 -7.00
N ALA A 58 -7.58 1.96 -5.94
CA ALA A 58 -7.90 1.29 -4.67
C ALA A 58 -9.24 1.77 -4.08
N SER A 59 -9.46 3.09 -4.05
CA SER A 59 -10.71 3.67 -3.56
C SER A 59 -11.91 3.33 -4.42
N SER A 60 -11.75 3.23 -5.75
CA SER A 60 -12.84 2.89 -6.67
C SER A 60 -13.39 1.47 -6.48
N ILE A 61 -12.57 0.55 -5.96
CA ILE A 61 -12.99 -0.81 -5.62
C ILE A 61 -13.42 -0.95 -4.14
N GLY A 62 -13.62 0.17 -3.44
CA GLY A 62 -14.18 0.20 -2.08
C GLY A 62 -13.16 0.07 -0.95
N LEU A 63 -11.86 0.24 -1.21
CA LEU A 63 -10.83 0.25 -0.17
C LEU A 63 -10.70 1.64 0.47
N VAL A 64 -10.48 1.67 1.78
CA VAL A 64 -10.24 2.91 2.53
C VAL A 64 -8.73 3.11 2.65
N VAL A 65 -8.16 3.98 1.83
CA VAL A 65 -6.72 4.27 1.87
C VAL A 65 -6.40 5.13 3.08
N VAL A 66 -5.65 4.59 4.03
CA VAL A 66 -5.31 5.24 5.31
C VAL A 66 -3.84 5.63 5.40
N HIS A 67 -3.03 5.12 4.48
CA HIS A 67 -1.60 5.42 4.36
C HIS A 67 -1.19 5.35 2.89
N SER A 68 -0.34 6.27 2.46
CA SER A 68 0.28 6.19 1.14
C SER A 68 1.70 6.72 1.17
N ALA A 69 2.59 6.11 0.38
CA ALA A 69 3.99 6.51 0.33
C ALA A 69 4.65 6.19 -1.01
N ILE A 70 5.51 7.11 -1.47
CA ILE A 70 6.48 6.86 -2.53
C ILE A 70 7.80 6.45 -1.87
N LEU A 71 8.31 5.29 -2.22
CA LEU A 71 9.56 4.74 -1.68
C LEU A 71 10.63 4.67 -2.77
N PRO A 72 11.62 5.58 -2.76
CA PRO A 72 12.71 5.52 -3.72
C PRO A 72 13.50 4.20 -3.60
N LEU A 73 13.67 3.50 -4.72
CA LEU A 73 14.49 2.30 -4.84
C LEU A 73 15.90 2.72 -5.26
N ARG A 74 16.84 2.69 -4.30
CA ARG A 74 18.28 2.86 -4.59
C ARG A 74 18.89 1.58 -5.17
N GLU A 75 18.40 0.45 -4.71
CA GLU A 75 18.83 -0.89 -5.10
C GLU A 75 17.66 -1.84 -4.86
N ARG A 76 17.37 -2.73 -5.80
CA ARG A 76 16.33 -3.76 -5.62
C ARG A 76 16.86 -4.88 -4.74
N ARG A 77 16.22 -5.11 -3.60
CA ARG A 77 16.56 -6.24 -2.72
C ARG A 77 15.80 -7.50 -3.14
N PRO A 78 16.48 -8.63 -3.43
CA PRO A 78 15.79 -9.87 -3.84
C PRO A 78 14.77 -10.35 -2.80
N ALA A 79 15.02 -10.10 -1.51
CA ALA A 79 14.16 -10.57 -0.43
C ALA A 79 12.85 -9.80 -0.31
N THR A 80 12.83 -8.48 -0.46
CA THR A 80 11.66 -7.62 -0.11
C THR A 80 11.38 -6.52 -1.12
N LEU A 81 12.17 -6.42 -2.21
CA LEU A 81 12.30 -5.27 -3.11
C LEU A 81 12.87 -4.01 -2.43
N LEU A 82 12.36 -3.69 -1.24
CA LEU A 82 12.72 -2.57 -0.38
C LEU A 82 13.93 -2.88 0.51
N GLY A 83 14.65 -1.85 0.93
CA GLY A 83 15.67 -1.98 1.98
C GLY A 83 15.06 -2.17 3.37
N GLU A 84 15.80 -2.81 4.29
CA GLU A 84 15.30 -3.15 5.63
C GLU A 84 14.78 -1.95 6.42
N GLY A 85 15.45 -0.79 6.35
CA GLY A 85 15.00 0.43 7.00
C GLY A 85 13.66 0.96 6.46
N GLN A 86 13.42 0.85 5.15
CA GLN A 86 12.13 1.19 4.56
C GLN A 86 11.05 0.20 5.00
N VAL A 87 11.36 -1.10 5.02
CA VAL A 87 10.44 -2.14 5.50
C VAL A 87 10.04 -1.87 6.95
N ALA A 88 11.01 -1.59 7.84
CA ALA A 88 10.74 -1.31 9.25
C ALA A 88 9.91 -0.02 9.44
N ALA A 89 10.28 1.07 8.76
CA ALA A 89 9.57 2.34 8.86
C ALA A 89 8.11 2.23 8.36
N GLN A 90 7.89 1.56 7.23
CA GLN A 90 6.53 1.34 6.73
C GLN A 90 5.73 0.43 7.65
N GLY A 91 6.32 -0.62 8.21
CA GLY A 91 5.63 -1.50 9.16
C GLY A 91 5.06 -0.74 10.35
N GLN A 92 5.81 0.23 10.90
CA GLN A 92 5.34 1.09 11.99
C GLN A 92 4.17 1.99 11.56
N LEU A 93 4.27 2.62 10.39
CA LEU A 93 3.22 3.51 9.86
C LEU A 93 1.93 2.73 9.52
N ILE A 94 2.06 1.57 8.88
CA ILE A 94 0.95 0.69 8.52
C ILE A 94 0.21 0.24 9.79
N ALA A 95 0.94 -0.17 10.83
CA ALA A 95 0.36 -0.55 12.11
C ALA A 95 -0.31 0.63 12.82
N ALA A 96 0.34 1.79 12.86
CA ALA A 96 -0.20 3.01 13.48
C ALA A 96 -1.50 3.48 12.80
N GLN A 97 -1.59 3.33 11.48
CA GLN A 97 -2.79 3.67 10.71
C GLN A 97 -3.82 2.53 10.67
N GLN A 98 -3.54 1.40 11.32
CA GLN A 98 -4.41 0.23 11.37
C GLN A 98 -4.82 -0.26 9.97
N ALA A 99 -3.90 -0.22 9.01
CA ALA A 99 -4.12 -0.83 7.71
C ALA A 99 -4.06 -2.36 7.83
N THR A 100 -4.96 -3.06 7.15
CA THR A 100 -5.05 -4.53 7.15
C THR A 100 -4.68 -5.12 5.79
N LEU A 101 -4.56 -4.28 4.76
CA LEU A 101 -4.11 -4.59 3.42
C LEU A 101 -3.01 -3.61 3.01
N VAL A 102 -2.00 -4.10 2.30
CA VAL A 102 -0.96 -3.27 1.68
C VAL A 102 -0.97 -3.55 0.19
N ILE A 103 -1.14 -2.49 -0.62
CA ILE A 103 -0.99 -2.53 -2.07
C ILE A 103 0.42 -2.04 -2.40
N MET A 104 1.14 -2.83 -3.18
CA MET A 104 2.42 -2.45 -3.76
C MET A 104 2.17 -2.15 -5.24
N ASP A 105 2.32 -0.88 -5.66
CA ASP A 105 2.13 -0.45 -7.06
C ASP A 105 3.32 -0.85 -7.95
N THR A 106 3.69 -2.13 -7.89
CA THR A 106 4.73 -2.76 -8.67
C THR A 106 4.59 -4.27 -8.57
N ALA A 107 5.10 -4.99 -9.57
CA ALA A 107 5.12 -6.44 -9.51
C ALA A 107 6.11 -6.93 -8.44
N LEU A 108 5.64 -7.80 -7.55
CA LEU A 108 6.47 -8.53 -6.60
C LEU A 108 6.71 -9.96 -7.07
N SER A 109 7.91 -10.48 -6.81
CA SER A 109 8.10 -11.93 -6.88
C SER A 109 7.36 -12.61 -5.72
N PRO A 110 6.98 -13.90 -5.85
CA PRO A 110 6.31 -14.63 -4.76
C PRO A 110 7.11 -14.63 -3.45
N VAL A 111 8.45 -14.63 -3.53
CA VAL A 111 9.33 -14.56 -2.35
C VAL A 111 9.25 -13.17 -1.71
N GLN A 112 9.26 -12.10 -2.52
CA GLN A 112 9.17 -10.72 -2.03
C GLN A 112 7.85 -10.47 -1.31
N GLN A 113 6.73 -10.86 -1.93
CA GLN A 113 5.41 -10.75 -1.34
C GLN A 113 5.35 -11.47 0.01
N ARG A 114 5.72 -12.77 0.07
CA ARG A 114 5.72 -13.55 1.31
C ARG A 114 6.59 -12.92 2.41
N ASN A 115 7.75 -12.38 2.04
CA ASN A 115 8.65 -11.78 3.02
C ASN A 115 8.09 -10.45 3.56
N LEU A 116 7.47 -9.62 2.72
CA LEU A 116 6.77 -8.41 3.16
C LEU A 116 5.56 -8.73 4.03
N GLU A 117 4.73 -9.72 3.65
CA GLU A 117 3.61 -10.20 4.46
C GLU A 117 4.08 -10.69 5.83
N ARG A 118 5.20 -11.41 5.90
CA ARG A 118 5.81 -11.83 7.17
C ARG A 118 6.33 -10.66 8.00
N ALA A 119 6.99 -9.69 7.36
CA ALA A 119 7.57 -8.54 8.04
C ALA A 119 6.50 -7.63 8.64
N TRP A 120 5.35 -7.49 7.96
CA TRP A 120 4.29 -6.57 8.37
C TRP A 120 3.09 -7.27 9.03
N SER A 121 2.97 -8.59 8.91
CA SER A 121 1.80 -9.36 9.37
C SER A 121 0.46 -8.95 8.73
N TYR A 122 0.52 -8.33 7.55
CA TYR A 122 -0.64 -7.91 6.77
C TYR A 122 -0.59 -8.52 5.37
N LYS A 123 -1.75 -8.62 4.71
CA LYS A 123 -1.82 -9.07 3.31
C LYS A 123 -1.13 -8.05 2.42
N VAL A 124 -0.29 -8.51 1.50
CA VAL A 124 0.38 -7.68 0.49
C VAL A 124 -0.09 -8.13 -0.89
N ILE A 125 -0.51 -7.20 -1.74
CA ILE A 125 -0.90 -7.45 -3.14
C ILE A 125 -0.20 -6.51 -4.10
#